data_AF-A0AAV4CJQ2-F1
#
_entry.id   AF-A0AAV4CJQ2-F1
#
_cell.length_a   1.000
_cell.length_b   1.000
_cell.length_c   1.000
_cell.angle_alpha   90.00
_cell.angle_beta   90.00
_cell.angle_gamma   90.00
#
_symmetry.space_group_name_H-M   'P 1'
#
loop_
_entity.id
_entity.type
_entity.pdbx_description
1 polymer ?
#
loop_
_entity_poly.entity_id
_entity_poly.type
_entity_poly.pdbx_seq_one_letter_code
_entity_poly.pdbx_strand_id
1 'polypeptide(L)'
;GVGPQEYTLIKMKLKAPYPPKLASFSNRNIYLVAATLRPETMFGQTNCWVRPDMKYVAVEVNGGDVYVSTRRAARNMSYQDMTPNFGSLNVLAELVGQDIMGVGLEAPLTSYQTIYTLPMLTIKEDKGTGVVTSVPSDAPDDFAALRDLKNKQPLREKYGISDEMVMPFEPVPIINVPDYGDLCAVTACERYKINSQNDKDKLQEAKEDTYKKGFYEGVMLVKGFEGKKVQDVKKMIQAQMIEKNEAVLYKEPEKLVVSRSGDECVVALCDQWFLDYGEPNWRTKAEHALSQMNTYSDDVRNNFESTLDWLHEHACSRSYGLGTKIPWDKQYLVESLSDSTIYMSFYTICHMLQGGIWDGSKAGPAGISHYKLPPMWAYAYANKRKRYKRGKKQII
;
A
#
# COMPACT_ATOMS: atom_id res chain seq x y z
N GLY A 1 -3.86 -14.05 0.88
CA GLY A 1 -3.19 -13.25 -0.14
C GLY A 1 -3.56 -11.78 -0.02
N VAL A 2 -3.49 -11.20 1.18
CA VAL A 2 -3.57 -9.74 1.33
C VAL A 2 -2.20 -9.19 0.95
N GLY A 3 -2.16 -8.22 0.04
CA GLY A 3 -0.94 -7.59 -0.44
C GLY A 3 -0.70 -6.20 0.14
N PRO A 4 0.44 -5.57 -0.21
CA PRO A 4 0.66 -4.15 0.07
C PRO A 4 -0.25 -3.30 -0.82
N GLN A 5 -0.92 -2.32 -0.22
CA GLN A 5 -1.63 -1.26 -0.91
C GLN A 5 -0.80 0.03 -0.82
N GLU A 6 -0.56 0.66 -1.96
CA GLU A 6 0.17 1.92 -2.04
C GLU A 6 -0.74 3.13 -1.88
N TYR A 7 -0.29 4.06 -1.05
CA TYR A 7 -0.88 5.37 -0.80
C TYR A 7 0.14 6.46 -1.08
N THR A 8 -0.36 7.62 -1.49
CA THR A 8 0.42 8.85 -1.47
C THR A 8 0.25 9.50 -0.10
N LEU A 9 1.34 9.72 0.61
CA LEU A 9 1.33 10.34 1.93
C LEU A 9 1.63 11.84 1.79
N ILE A 10 0.59 12.66 1.87
CA ILE A 10 0.65 14.11 1.69
C ILE A 10 1.18 14.76 2.97
N LYS A 11 2.21 15.61 2.83
CA LYS A 11 2.84 16.31 3.94
C LYS A 11 2.22 17.71 4.09
N MET A 12 1.34 17.90 5.08
CA MET A 12 0.77 19.21 5.40
C MET A 12 1.55 19.85 6.55
N LYS A 13 2.28 20.94 6.27
CA LYS A 13 3.19 21.57 7.23
C LYS A 13 2.41 22.40 8.24
N LEU A 14 2.67 22.23 9.54
CA LEU A 14 2.08 23.05 10.59
C LEU A 14 2.61 24.49 10.52
N LYS A 15 1.69 25.45 10.63
CA LYS A 15 1.99 26.87 10.77
C LYS A 15 1.89 27.29 12.23
N ALA A 16 2.67 28.30 12.61
CA ALA A 16 2.55 28.93 13.91
C ALA A 16 1.17 29.63 14.06
N PRO A 17 0.60 29.70 15.27
CA PRO A 17 1.12 29.14 16.53
C PRO A 17 1.01 27.61 16.59
N TYR A 18 2.06 26.95 17.09
CA TYR A 18 2.07 25.50 17.25
C TYR A 18 1.24 25.06 18.47
N PRO A 19 0.59 23.89 18.42
CA PRO A 19 -0.04 23.28 19.60
C PRO A 19 0.92 23.18 20.79
N PRO A 20 0.45 23.32 22.04
CA PRO A 20 1.31 23.30 23.23
C PRO A 20 2.24 22.09 23.31
N LYS A 21 1.75 20.91 22.95
CA LYS A 21 2.52 19.64 22.96
C LYS A 21 3.57 19.54 21.84
N LEU A 22 3.51 20.42 20.84
CA LEU A 22 4.43 20.45 19.70
C LEU A 22 5.32 21.70 19.69
N ALA A 23 5.06 22.66 20.59
CA ALA A 23 5.77 23.93 20.65
C ALA A 23 7.29 23.79 20.90
N SER A 24 7.70 22.78 21.66
CA SER A 24 9.12 22.46 21.92
C SER A 24 9.88 22.01 20.66
N PHE A 25 9.17 21.67 19.58
CA PHE A 25 9.75 21.23 18.31
C PHE A 25 9.54 22.26 17.20
N SER A 26 9.24 23.52 17.55
CA SER A 26 9.01 24.62 16.61
C SER A 26 10.22 24.99 15.73
N ASN A 27 11.42 24.53 16.10
CA ASN A 27 12.63 24.65 15.30
C ASN A 27 12.74 23.59 14.18
N ARG A 28 11.81 22.62 14.14
CA ARG A 28 11.75 21.55 13.14
C ARG A 28 10.54 21.75 12.22
N ASN A 29 10.57 21.17 11.02
CA ASN A 29 9.34 21.09 10.24
C ASN A 29 8.46 19.97 10.83
N ILE A 30 7.23 20.32 11.17
CA ILE A 30 6.23 19.39 11.67
C ILE A 30 5.17 19.23 10.58
N TYR A 31 4.85 17.99 10.23
CA TYR A 31 3.87 17.67 9.20
C TYR A 31 2.76 16.78 9.75
N LEU A 32 1.51 17.12 9.48
CA LEU A 32 0.44 16.13 9.49
C LEU A 32 0.54 15.34 8.18
N VAL A 33 0.63 14.03 8.29
CA VAL A 33 0.82 13.17 7.13
C VAL A 33 -0.46 12.40 6.82
N ALA A 34 -1.09 12.69 5.68
CA ALA A 34 -2.39 12.13 5.31
C ALA A 34 -2.28 11.16 4.13
N ALA A 35 -2.81 9.95 4.29
CA ALA A 35 -2.79 8.94 3.24
C ALA A 35 -3.95 9.16 2.25
N THR A 36 -3.64 9.24 0.95
CA THR A 36 -4.66 9.33 -0.11
C THR A 36 -4.35 8.36 -1.26
N LEU A 37 -5.42 7.84 -1.87
CA LEU A 37 -5.36 7.08 -3.13
C LEU A 37 -5.57 7.96 -4.36
N ARG A 38 -5.90 9.24 -4.17
CA ARG A 38 -6.23 10.20 -5.23
C ARG A 38 -5.34 11.45 -5.14
N PRO A 39 -4.03 11.34 -5.40
CA PRO A 39 -3.11 12.48 -5.36
C PRO A 39 -3.52 13.60 -6.34
N GLU A 40 -4.22 13.27 -7.43
CA GLU A 40 -4.70 14.25 -8.40
C GLU A 40 -5.71 15.24 -7.82
N THR A 41 -6.36 14.91 -6.69
CA THR A 41 -7.41 15.76 -6.11
C THR A 41 -6.86 16.81 -5.15
N MET A 42 -5.55 16.80 -4.86
CA MET A 42 -4.95 17.65 -3.81
C MET A 42 -5.02 19.16 -4.11
N PHE A 43 -5.31 19.55 -5.35
CA PHE A 43 -5.60 20.94 -5.71
C PHE A 43 -6.88 21.48 -5.06
N GLY A 44 -7.81 20.60 -4.69
CA GLY A 44 -9.11 20.98 -4.13
C GLY A 44 -9.19 20.90 -2.61
N GLN A 45 -8.05 20.88 -1.91
CA GLN A 45 -8.06 20.77 -0.45
C GLN A 45 -8.62 22.04 0.21
N THR A 46 -9.60 21.88 1.09
CA THR A 46 -10.17 22.97 1.91
C THR A 46 -9.72 22.93 3.36
N ASN A 47 -9.44 21.73 3.88
CA ASN A 47 -9.08 21.49 5.28
C ASN A 47 -8.42 20.11 5.45
N CYS A 48 -8.03 19.79 6.67
CA CYS A 48 -7.51 18.49 7.06
C CYS A 48 -8.44 17.87 8.11
N TRP A 49 -8.86 16.63 7.93
CA TRP A 49 -9.68 15.91 8.89
C TRP A 49 -8.83 15.16 9.90
N VAL A 50 -9.20 15.32 11.17
CA VAL A 50 -8.63 14.63 12.32
C VAL A 50 -9.77 14.21 13.23
N ARG A 51 -9.62 13.06 13.90
CA ARG A 51 -10.65 12.54 14.80
C ARG A 51 -10.35 12.99 16.23
N PRO A 52 -11.21 13.78 16.89
CA PRO A 52 -10.90 14.43 18.16
C PRO A 52 -10.50 13.51 19.31
N ASP A 53 -11.03 12.27 19.35
CA ASP A 53 -10.79 11.27 20.39
C ASP A 53 -9.71 10.23 20.01
N MET A 54 -9.17 10.29 18.80
CA MET A 54 -8.16 9.35 18.32
C MET A 54 -6.78 9.71 18.88
N LYS A 55 -5.96 8.69 19.19
CA LYS A 55 -4.58 8.87 19.65
C LYS A 55 -3.63 8.99 18.46
N TYR A 56 -2.79 10.02 18.51
CA TYR A 56 -1.75 10.30 17.53
C TYR A 56 -0.38 10.35 18.21
N VAL A 57 0.67 10.19 17.42
CA VAL A 57 2.06 10.32 17.84
C VAL A 57 2.78 11.27 16.91
N ALA A 58 3.64 12.12 17.46
CA ALA A 58 4.64 12.87 16.72
C ALA A 58 5.94 12.09 16.74
N VAL A 59 6.44 11.69 15.57
CA VAL A 59 7.65 10.87 15.43
C VAL A 59 8.70 11.59 14.60
N GLU A 60 9.95 11.45 14.99
CA GLU A 60 11.07 11.89 14.18
C GLU A 60 11.25 10.96 12.97
N VAL A 61 11.43 11.58 11.79
CA VAL A 61 11.71 10.89 10.54
C VAL A 61 13.07 11.29 9.97
N ASN A 62 13.48 10.62 8.91
CA ASN A 62 14.72 10.92 8.19
C ASN A 62 14.78 12.41 7.79
N GLY A 63 15.97 13.00 7.93
CA GLY A 63 16.19 14.44 7.69
C GLY A 63 15.80 15.36 8.86
N GLY A 64 15.31 14.83 9.99
CA GLY A 64 14.99 15.63 11.18
C GLY A 64 13.62 16.30 11.13
N ASP A 65 12.77 15.99 10.15
CA ASP A 65 11.36 16.40 10.17
C ASP A 65 10.58 15.61 11.25
N VAL A 66 9.38 16.08 11.58
CA VAL A 66 8.47 15.42 12.52
C VAL A 66 7.16 15.09 11.82
N TYR A 67 6.76 13.81 11.82
CA TYR A 67 5.48 13.38 11.26
C TYR A 67 4.48 13.10 12.37
N VAL A 68 3.25 13.57 12.19
CA VAL A 68 2.13 13.31 13.10
C VAL A 68 1.15 12.38 12.41
N SER A 69 0.92 11.21 13.01
CA SER A 69 0.03 10.16 12.53
C SER A 69 -0.41 9.24 13.67
N THR A 70 -1.21 8.21 13.41
CA THR A 70 -1.45 7.15 14.39
C THR A 70 -0.18 6.34 14.64
N ARG A 71 -0.07 5.73 15.84
CA ARG A 71 1.07 4.86 16.18
C ARG A 71 1.21 3.65 15.24
N ARG A 72 0.09 3.14 14.73
CA ARG A 72 0.06 2.05 13.73
C ARG A 72 0.74 2.47 12.44
N ALA A 73 0.36 3.63 11.89
CA ALA A 73 0.96 4.15 10.68
C ALA A 73 2.44 4.48 10.87
N ALA A 74 2.80 5.12 12.00
CA ALA A 74 4.19 5.36 12.35
C ALA A 74 5.01 4.07 12.39
N ARG A 75 4.52 3.00 13.04
CA ARG A 75 5.16 1.69 13.04
C ARG A 75 5.36 1.18 11.61
N ASN A 76 4.35 1.25 10.76
CA ASN A 76 4.48 0.78 9.38
C ASN A 76 5.52 1.59 8.59
N MET A 77 5.56 2.91 8.77
CA MET A 77 6.57 3.80 8.18
C MET A 77 8.01 3.45 8.64
N SER A 78 8.21 3.01 9.88
CA SER A 78 9.55 2.68 10.37
C SER A 78 10.16 1.43 9.73
N TYR A 79 9.34 0.58 9.12
CA TYR A 79 9.81 -0.55 8.31
C TYR A 79 9.97 -0.19 6.82
N GLN A 80 9.74 1.07 6.42
CA GLN A 80 9.76 1.52 5.03
C GLN A 80 10.81 2.61 4.75
N ASP A 81 11.93 2.58 5.48
CA ASP A 81 13.06 3.51 5.32
C ASP A 81 12.70 5.00 5.51
N MET A 82 11.66 5.27 6.31
CA MET A 82 11.24 6.64 6.65
C MET A 82 11.82 7.14 7.97
N THR A 83 12.26 6.25 8.85
CA THR A 83 12.81 6.58 10.17
C THR A 83 14.31 6.28 10.23
N PRO A 84 15.07 6.96 11.12
CA PRO A 84 16.52 6.77 11.20
C PRO A 84 16.98 5.33 11.49
N ASN A 85 16.14 4.57 12.18
CA ASN A 85 16.40 3.18 12.51
C ASN A 85 15.23 2.31 12.04
N PHE A 86 15.54 1.24 11.31
CA PHE A 86 14.56 0.28 10.80
C PHE A 86 13.74 -0.35 11.95
N GLY A 87 12.42 -0.30 11.83
CA GLY A 87 11.46 -0.90 12.77
C GLY A 87 11.36 -0.18 14.12
N SER A 88 12.06 0.94 14.33
CA SER A 88 12.09 1.68 15.60
C SER A 88 11.46 3.06 15.47
N LEU A 89 10.79 3.52 16.53
CA LEU A 89 10.13 4.82 16.59
C LEU A 89 10.78 5.70 17.65
N ASN A 90 11.28 6.86 17.25
CA ASN A 90 11.58 7.94 18.18
C ASN A 90 10.33 8.81 18.34
N VAL A 91 9.52 8.51 19.36
CA VAL A 91 8.28 9.24 19.66
C VAL A 91 8.63 10.49 20.47
N LEU A 92 8.38 11.65 19.88
CA LEU A 92 8.65 12.96 20.48
C LEU A 92 7.49 13.44 21.37
N ALA A 93 6.25 13.14 20.97
CA ALA A 93 5.06 13.49 21.74
C ALA A 93 3.89 12.53 21.47
N GLU A 94 3.06 12.34 22.49
CA GLU A 94 1.75 11.69 22.36
C GLU A 94 0.63 12.72 22.40
N LEU A 95 -0.30 12.59 21.46
CA LEU A 95 -1.36 13.55 21.20
C LEU A 95 -2.70 12.81 21.17
N VAL A 96 -3.76 13.53 21.49
CA VAL A 96 -5.14 13.17 21.12
C VAL A 96 -5.57 14.14 20.02
N GLY A 97 -6.46 13.76 19.12
CA GLY A 97 -6.88 14.62 18.00
C GLY A 97 -7.32 16.02 18.42
N GLN A 98 -7.92 16.17 19.61
CA GLN A 98 -8.27 17.46 20.18
C GLN A 98 -7.07 18.40 20.39
N ASP A 99 -5.87 17.86 20.69
CA ASP A 99 -4.64 18.65 20.85
C ASP A 99 -4.20 19.33 19.54
N ILE A 100 -4.69 18.85 18.40
CA ILE A 100 -4.33 19.34 17.06
C ILE A 100 -5.55 19.86 16.29
N MET A 101 -6.61 20.34 16.97
CA MET A 101 -7.76 21.00 16.34
C MET A 101 -7.51 22.48 16.04
N GLY A 102 -8.04 22.98 14.92
CA GLY A 102 -7.94 24.38 14.53
C GLY A 102 -6.51 24.85 14.17
N VAL A 103 -5.59 23.91 13.94
CA VAL A 103 -4.19 24.20 13.61
C VAL A 103 -4.10 24.60 12.14
N GLY A 104 -3.43 25.73 11.87
CA GLY A 104 -3.15 26.17 10.51
C GLY A 104 -2.11 25.29 9.83
N LEU A 105 -2.35 24.97 8.56
CA LEU A 105 -1.53 24.10 7.75
C LEU A 105 -1.23 24.75 6.39
N GLU A 106 -0.02 24.54 5.91
CA GLU A 106 0.36 24.72 4.51
C GLU A 106 0.27 23.35 3.82
N ALA A 107 -0.65 23.22 2.86
CA ALA A 107 -0.92 21.96 2.17
C ALA A 107 -0.44 22.03 0.71
N PRO A 108 0.12 20.94 0.15
CA PRO A 108 0.55 20.90 -1.24
C PRO A 108 -0.59 21.18 -2.23
N LEU A 109 -0.27 21.81 -3.36
CA LEU A 109 -1.11 22.00 -4.55
C LEU A 109 -2.40 22.84 -4.40
N THR A 110 -3.00 22.97 -3.21
CA THR A 110 -4.23 23.75 -3.02
C THR A 110 -4.02 25.25 -3.29
N SER A 111 -5.08 25.92 -3.75
CA SER A 111 -5.08 27.37 -3.91
C SER A 111 -5.17 28.14 -2.58
N TYR A 112 -5.60 27.48 -1.50
CA TYR A 112 -5.67 28.10 -0.19
C TYR A 112 -4.28 28.14 0.46
N GLN A 113 -3.79 29.35 0.76
CA GLN A 113 -2.48 29.53 1.42
C GLN A 113 -2.43 28.93 2.84
N THR A 114 -3.57 28.78 3.49
CA THR A 114 -3.68 28.15 4.81
C THR A 114 -5.01 27.43 4.88
N ILE A 115 -4.95 26.16 5.27
CA ILE A 115 -6.12 25.35 5.61
C ILE A 115 -6.02 24.97 7.09
N TYR A 116 -7.08 24.42 7.68
CA TYR A 116 -7.12 24.10 9.10
C TYR A 116 -7.42 22.63 9.37
N THR A 117 -6.99 22.14 10.53
CA THR A 117 -7.48 20.86 11.06
C THR A 117 -8.89 21.00 11.61
N LEU A 118 -9.80 20.16 11.12
CA LEU A 118 -11.21 20.14 11.47
C LEU A 118 -11.63 18.73 11.96
N PRO A 119 -12.67 18.65 12.80
CA PRO A 119 -13.10 17.39 13.39
C PRO A 119 -13.92 16.55 12.40
N MET A 120 -13.57 15.26 12.27
CA MET A 120 -14.38 14.25 11.59
C MET A 120 -14.49 12.99 12.44
N LEU A 121 -15.71 12.57 12.77
CA LEU A 121 -15.96 11.51 13.76
C LEU A 121 -15.93 10.10 13.17
N THR A 122 -15.98 9.99 11.85
CA THR A 122 -16.11 8.73 11.11
C THR A 122 -14.76 8.18 10.61
N ILE A 123 -13.64 8.83 10.95
CA ILE A 123 -12.30 8.35 10.58
C ILE A 123 -12.02 7.02 11.30
N LYS A 124 -11.66 6.02 10.49
CA LYS A 124 -11.28 4.69 10.97
C LYS A 124 -9.81 4.68 11.40
N GLU A 125 -9.51 3.95 12.47
CA GLU A 125 -8.15 3.84 13.03
C GLU A 125 -7.29 2.79 12.32
N ASP A 126 -7.94 1.87 11.61
CA ASP A 126 -7.33 0.69 10.97
C ASP A 126 -6.92 0.91 9.51
N LYS A 127 -7.06 2.14 8.99
CA LYS A 127 -6.69 2.49 7.60
C LYS A 127 -5.99 3.83 7.51
N GLY A 128 -4.97 3.90 6.67
CA GLY A 128 -4.13 5.08 6.50
C GLY A 128 -3.46 5.52 7.81
N THR A 129 -3.35 6.84 7.97
CA THR A 129 -2.60 7.48 9.06
C THR A 129 -3.47 8.07 10.18
N GLY A 130 -4.79 7.92 10.09
CA GLY A 130 -5.76 8.62 10.94
C GLY A 130 -5.88 10.13 10.67
N VAL A 131 -5.12 10.66 9.71
CA VAL A 131 -5.23 12.02 9.17
C VAL A 131 -5.73 11.89 7.73
N VAL A 132 -6.76 12.66 7.37
CA VAL A 132 -7.39 12.58 6.05
C VAL A 132 -7.43 13.96 5.41
N THR A 133 -7.08 14.06 4.13
CA THR A 133 -7.22 15.31 3.35
C THR A 133 -8.69 15.57 3.05
N SER A 134 -9.15 16.82 3.13
CA SER A 134 -10.54 17.19 2.77
C SER A 134 -10.60 17.80 1.37
N VAL A 135 -11.20 17.08 0.42
CA VAL A 135 -11.45 17.54 -0.95
C VAL A 135 -12.95 17.50 -1.25
N PRO A 136 -13.73 18.48 -0.73
CA PRO A 136 -15.19 18.46 -0.77
C PRO A 136 -15.79 18.65 -2.17
N SER A 137 -14.98 18.94 -3.19
CA SER A 137 -15.42 18.92 -4.59
C SER A 137 -15.63 17.51 -5.14
N ASP A 138 -14.87 16.53 -4.65
CA ASP A 138 -14.72 15.20 -5.27
C ASP A 138 -14.87 14.02 -4.30
N ALA A 139 -14.97 14.29 -2.99
CA ALA A 139 -15.24 13.30 -1.96
C ALA A 139 -16.56 13.62 -1.20
N PRO A 140 -17.61 12.77 -1.32
CA PRO A 140 -18.90 13.00 -0.65
C PRO A 140 -18.80 13.11 0.88
N ASP A 141 -17.95 12.30 1.51
CA ASP A 141 -17.69 12.34 2.96
C ASP A 141 -17.19 13.73 3.40
N ASP A 142 -16.27 14.31 2.63
CA ASP A 142 -15.64 15.60 2.92
C ASP A 142 -16.64 16.75 2.79
N PHE A 143 -17.43 16.74 1.72
CA PHE A 143 -18.49 17.73 1.54
C PHE A 143 -19.54 17.65 2.65
N ALA A 144 -19.98 16.45 3.01
CA ALA A 144 -20.97 16.25 4.07
C ALA A 144 -20.45 16.76 5.43
N ALA A 145 -19.21 16.44 5.78
CA ALA A 145 -18.58 16.88 7.03
C ALA A 145 -18.34 18.41 7.07
N LEU A 146 -17.88 19.00 5.96
CA LEU A 146 -17.68 20.45 5.85
C LEU A 146 -19.02 21.19 5.96
N ARG A 147 -20.06 20.72 5.25
CA ARG A 147 -21.41 21.28 5.33
C ARG A 147 -22.00 21.18 6.73
N ASP A 148 -21.78 20.06 7.42
CA ASP A 148 -22.20 19.90 8.82
C ASP A 148 -21.56 20.95 9.72
N LEU A 149 -20.25 21.23 9.56
CA LEU A 149 -19.55 22.26 10.33
C LEU A 149 -20.04 23.67 10.01
N LYS A 150 -20.32 23.98 8.73
CA LYS A 150 -20.91 25.26 8.33
C LYS A 150 -22.28 25.46 8.99
N ASN A 151 -23.15 24.45 8.93
CA ASN A 151 -24.54 24.55 9.38
C ASN A 151 -24.72 24.45 10.91
N LYS A 152 -23.84 23.74 11.62
CA LYS A 152 -24.02 23.43 13.05
C LYS A 152 -22.99 24.19 13.90
N GLN A 153 -23.31 25.43 14.27
CA GLN A 153 -22.48 26.24 15.19
C GLN A 153 -22.11 25.50 16.49
N PRO A 154 -23.01 24.74 17.16
CA PRO A 154 -22.63 24.00 18.37
C PRO A 154 -21.54 22.94 18.14
N LEU A 155 -21.41 22.43 16.90
CA LEU A 155 -20.35 21.49 16.55
C LEU A 155 -18.98 22.19 16.51
N ARG A 156 -18.95 23.43 15.99
CA ARG A 156 -17.74 24.27 15.98
C ARG A 156 -17.32 24.65 17.39
N GLU A 157 -18.26 25.13 18.21
CA GLU A 157 -18.02 25.51 19.60
C GLU A 157 -17.49 24.35 20.45
N LYS A 158 -18.07 23.15 20.29
CA LYS A 158 -17.65 21.94 21.02
C LYS A 158 -16.16 21.62 20.84
N TYR A 159 -15.62 21.85 19.64
CA TYR A 159 -14.24 21.52 19.31
C TYR A 159 -13.30 22.73 19.24
N GLY A 160 -13.79 23.92 19.59
CA GLY A 160 -13.00 25.15 19.59
C GLY A 160 -12.63 25.67 18.21
N ILE A 161 -13.48 25.42 17.20
CA ILE A 161 -13.26 25.85 15.81
C ILE A 161 -13.92 27.20 15.59
N SER A 162 -13.16 28.20 15.11
CA SER A 162 -13.70 29.52 14.77
C SER A 162 -14.29 29.56 13.35
N ASP A 163 -15.13 30.56 13.08
CA ASP A 163 -15.82 30.74 11.80
C ASP A 163 -14.84 30.95 10.64
N GLU A 164 -13.73 31.64 10.88
CA GLU A 164 -12.67 31.88 9.88
C GLU A 164 -12.01 30.58 9.38
N MET A 165 -12.05 29.50 10.18
CA MET A 165 -11.48 28.21 9.83
C MET A 165 -12.39 27.36 8.94
N VAL A 166 -13.65 27.77 8.73
CA VAL A 166 -14.67 26.95 8.05
C VAL A 166 -15.43 27.73 6.99
N MET A 167 -15.95 28.91 7.34
CA MET A 167 -16.90 29.66 6.52
C MET A 167 -16.30 30.13 5.18
N PRO A 168 -15.04 30.62 5.11
CA PRO A 168 -14.44 31.08 3.85
C PRO A 168 -14.09 29.96 2.87
N PHE A 169 -14.08 28.69 3.32
CA PHE A 169 -13.62 27.57 2.52
C PHE A 169 -14.79 26.95 1.74
N GLU A 170 -14.85 27.23 0.44
CA GLU A 170 -15.78 26.59 -0.49
C GLU A 170 -15.11 25.48 -1.29
N PRO A 171 -15.86 24.46 -1.73
CA PRO A 171 -15.37 23.43 -2.64
C PRO A 171 -14.73 24.04 -3.90
N VAL A 172 -13.55 23.54 -4.26
CA VAL A 172 -12.77 24.04 -5.39
C VAL A 172 -12.97 23.10 -6.59
N PRO A 173 -13.45 23.58 -7.74
CA PRO A 173 -13.61 22.74 -8.93
C PRO A 173 -12.24 22.34 -9.50
N ILE A 174 -11.99 21.03 -9.56
CA ILE A 174 -10.68 20.49 -10.00
C ILE A 174 -10.81 19.41 -11.07
N ILE A 175 -11.94 18.69 -11.10
CA ILE A 175 -12.24 17.62 -12.04
C ILE A 175 -13.67 17.80 -12.51
N ASN A 176 -13.88 17.83 -13.83
CA ASN A 176 -15.20 17.70 -14.41
C ASN A 176 -15.49 16.21 -14.63
N VAL A 177 -16.59 15.73 -14.06
CA VAL A 177 -17.12 14.40 -14.33
C VAL A 177 -18.41 14.57 -15.14
N PRO A 178 -18.52 14.07 -16.38
CA PRO A 178 -19.62 14.42 -17.30
C PRO A 178 -21.04 14.32 -16.70
N ASP A 179 -21.32 13.29 -15.92
CA ASP A 179 -22.64 13.05 -15.29
C ASP A 179 -22.92 13.90 -14.04
N TYR A 180 -21.89 14.58 -13.51
CA TYR A 180 -21.92 15.24 -12.21
C TYR A 180 -21.44 16.71 -12.26
N GLY A 181 -20.74 17.13 -13.30
CA GLY A 181 -20.15 18.47 -13.41
C GLY A 181 -18.82 18.63 -12.66
N ASP A 182 -18.49 19.89 -12.34
CA ASP A 182 -17.20 20.30 -11.75
C ASP A 182 -17.11 20.07 -10.23
N LEU A 183 -18.24 19.86 -9.57
CA LEU A 183 -18.36 19.65 -8.14
C LEU A 183 -19.04 18.29 -7.87
N CYS A 184 -18.35 17.23 -8.29
CA CYS A 184 -18.89 15.87 -8.33
C CYS A 184 -19.50 15.41 -7.00
N ALA A 185 -18.81 15.65 -5.88
CA ALA A 185 -19.29 15.28 -4.55
C ALA A 185 -20.50 16.09 -4.08
N VAL A 186 -20.59 17.37 -4.46
CA VAL A 186 -21.72 18.23 -4.12
C VAL A 186 -22.98 17.70 -4.80
N THR A 187 -22.91 17.50 -6.12
CA THR A 187 -24.01 16.97 -6.93
C THR A 187 -24.38 15.54 -6.52
N ALA A 188 -23.41 14.71 -6.14
CA ALA A 188 -23.68 13.38 -5.59
C ALA A 188 -24.44 13.46 -4.25
N CYS A 189 -23.99 14.29 -3.31
CA CYS A 189 -24.67 14.47 -2.03
C CYS A 189 -26.13 14.93 -2.20
N GLU A 190 -26.42 15.78 -3.18
CA GLU A 190 -27.78 16.18 -3.54
C GLU A 190 -28.58 15.02 -4.15
N ARG A 191 -28.02 14.33 -5.15
CA ARG A 191 -28.65 13.21 -5.87
C ARG A 191 -29.03 12.06 -4.93
N TYR A 192 -28.13 11.68 -4.02
CA TYR A 192 -28.34 10.62 -3.03
C TYR A 192 -29.08 11.10 -1.77
N LYS A 193 -29.48 12.39 -1.70
CA LYS A 193 -30.20 12.99 -0.57
C LYS A 193 -29.48 12.76 0.77
N ILE A 194 -28.20 13.12 0.79
CA ILE A 194 -27.31 13.02 1.95
C ILE A 194 -27.43 14.30 2.76
N ASN A 195 -27.82 14.19 4.03
CA ASN A 195 -28.09 15.33 4.92
C ASN A 195 -27.04 15.48 6.02
N SER A 196 -26.29 14.43 6.33
CA SER A 196 -25.31 14.41 7.43
C SER A 196 -24.14 13.49 7.12
N GLN A 197 -22.97 13.76 7.70
CA GLN A 197 -21.81 12.84 7.65
C GLN A 197 -22.08 11.46 8.27
N ASN A 198 -23.22 11.31 8.97
CA ASN A 198 -23.65 10.05 9.58
C ASN A 198 -24.47 9.15 8.65
N ASP A 199 -24.83 9.60 7.44
CA ASP A 199 -25.60 8.83 6.46
C ASP A 199 -24.72 7.78 5.74
N LYS A 200 -24.13 6.86 6.52
CA LYS A 200 -23.03 5.96 6.10
C LYS A 200 -23.32 5.18 4.82
N ASP A 201 -24.50 4.58 4.69
CA ASP A 201 -24.84 3.73 3.54
C ASP A 201 -24.94 4.55 2.26
N LYS A 202 -25.60 5.72 2.32
CA LYS A 202 -25.72 6.64 1.19
C LYS A 202 -24.38 7.26 0.81
N LEU A 203 -23.55 7.60 1.79
CA LEU A 203 -22.19 8.12 1.57
C LEU A 203 -21.31 7.07 0.90
N GLN A 204 -21.41 5.80 1.31
CA GLN A 204 -20.67 4.72 0.69
C GLN A 204 -21.09 4.51 -0.77
N GLU A 205 -22.40 4.50 -1.05
CA GLU A 205 -22.92 4.38 -2.42
C GLU A 205 -22.47 5.56 -3.30
N ALA A 206 -22.62 6.79 -2.81
CA ALA A 206 -22.17 7.99 -3.51
C ALA A 206 -20.66 7.98 -3.76
N LYS A 207 -19.86 7.51 -2.79
CA LYS A 207 -18.41 7.41 -2.90
C LYS A 207 -17.98 6.41 -3.96
N GLU A 208 -18.60 5.24 -4.01
CA GLU A 208 -18.27 4.21 -5.01
C GLU A 208 -18.55 4.69 -6.43
N ASP A 209 -19.71 5.34 -6.65
CA ASP A 209 -20.07 5.86 -7.96
C ASP A 209 -19.14 7.01 -8.39
N THR A 210 -18.97 8.02 -7.53
CA THR A 210 -18.13 9.19 -7.83
C THR A 210 -16.66 8.83 -8.01
N TYR A 211 -16.12 7.90 -7.21
CA TYR A 211 -14.73 7.47 -7.33
C TYR A 211 -14.47 6.71 -8.64
N LYS A 212 -15.38 5.80 -9.01
CA LYS A 212 -15.24 5.02 -10.24
C LYS A 212 -15.36 5.91 -11.48
N LYS A 213 -16.39 6.76 -11.55
CA LYS A 213 -16.59 7.67 -12.68
C LYS A 213 -15.49 8.73 -12.76
N GLY A 214 -15.10 9.31 -11.63
CA GLY A 214 -14.00 10.28 -11.57
C GLY A 214 -12.68 9.73 -12.09
N PHE A 215 -12.40 8.43 -11.90
CA PHE A 215 -11.16 7.83 -12.40
C PHE A 215 -11.15 7.63 -13.93
N TYR A 216 -12.23 7.09 -14.51
CA TYR A 216 -12.28 6.73 -15.94
C TYR A 216 -12.73 7.86 -16.86
N GLU A 217 -13.65 8.70 -16.38
CA GLU A 217 -14.32 9.73 -17.16
C GLU A 217 -13.92 11.14 -16.74
N GLY A 218 -13.31 11.29 -15.55
CA GLY A 218 -12.91 12.59 -15.02
C GLY A 218 -11.86 13.30 -15.87
N VAL A 219 -12.12 14.57 -16.15
CA VAL A 219 -11.24 15.47 -16.89
C VAL A 219 -10.75 16.57 -15.97
N MET A 220 -9.43 16.75 -15.89
CA MET A 220 -8.82 17.77 -15.04
C MET A 220 -9.14 19.18 -15.52
N LEU A 221 -9.40 20.08 -14.57
CA LEU A 221 -9.67 21.51 -14.79
C LEU A 221 -8.49 22.39 -14.37
N VAL A 222 -7.52 21.83 -13.65
CA VAL A 222 -6.44 22.60 -13.02
C VAL A 222 -5.33 22.95 -14.00
N LYS A 223 -4.74 24.14 -13.80
CA LYS A 223 -3.65 24.66 -14.62
C LYS A 223 -2.46 23.70 -14.76
N GLY A 224 -2.06 23.43 -16.01
CA GLY A 224 -1.00 22.49 -16.39
C GLY A 224 -1.51 21.08 -16.73
N PHE A 225 -2.75 20.77 -16.35
CA PHE A 225 -3.38 19.46 -16.59
C PHE A 225 -4.73 19.58 -17.29
N GLU A 226 -5.15 20.78 -17.71
CA GLU A 226 -6.47 21.03 -18.28
C GLU A 226 -6.77 20.10 -19.46
N GLY A 227 -7.97 19.53 -19.46
CA GLY A 227 -8.45 18.66 -20.54
C GLY A 227 -7.85 17.26 -20.57
N LYS A 228 -6.92 16.93 -19.66
CA LYS A 228 -6.35 15.58 -19.55
C LYS A 228 -7.23 14.69 -18.67
N LYS A 229 -7.26 13.39 -18.97
CA LYS A 229 -7.98 12.41 -18.14
C LYS A 229 -7.23 12.14 -16.83
N VAL A 230 -7.98 11.94 -15.76
CA VAL A 230 -7.46 11.62 -14.41
C VAL A 230 -6.52 10.41 -14.44
N GLN A 231 -6.94 9.31 -15.08
CA GLN A 231 -6.14 8.09 -15.18
C GLN A 231 -4.73 8.30 -15.78
N ASP A 232 -4.58 9.27 -16.69
CA ASP A 232 -3.33 9.53 -17.41
C ASP A 232 -2.37 10.41 -16.59
N VAL A 233 -2.92 11.31 -15.76
CA VAL A 233 -2.12 12.29 -15.01
C VAL A 233 -1.87 11.94 -13.55
N LYS A 234 -2.67 11.03 -12.97
CA LYS A 234 -2.60 10.66 -11.55
C LYS A 234 -1.18 10.32 -11.08
N LYS A 235 -0.49 9.44 -11.82
CA LYS A 235 0.90 9.04 -11.51
C LYS A 235 1.90 10.19 -11.74
N MET A 236 1.65 11.04 -12.73
CA MET A 236 2.51 12.21 -12.98
C MET A 236 2.43 13.21 -11.82
N ILE A 237 1.24 13.52 -11.32
CA ILE A 237 1.02 14.45 -10.21
C ILE A 237 1.63 13.88 -8.91
N GLN A 238 1.45 12.58 -8.66
CA GLN A 238 2.10 11.89 -7.55
C GLN A 238 3.62 12.04 -7.61
N ALA A 239 4.23 11.76 -8.76
CA ALA A 239 5.67 11.88 -8.95
C ALA A 239 6.18 13.32 -8.73
N GLN A 240 5.45 14.32 -9.24
CA GLN A 240 5.80 15.73 -9.04
C GLN A 240 5.78 16.15 -7.56
N MET A 241 4.78 15.70 -6.78
CA MET A 241 4.73 15.99 -5.34
C MET A 241 5.88 15.31 -4.59
N ILE A 242 6.25 14.09 -4.98
CA ILE A 242 7.38 13.37 -4.38
C ILE A 242 8.70 14.09 -4.69
N GLU A 243 8.91 14.50 -5.94
CA GLU A 243 10.11 15.24 -6.37
C GLU A 243 10.26 16.57 -5.60
N LYS A 244 9.15 17.24 -5.30
CA LYS A 244 9.13 18.48 -4.50
C LYS A 244 9.19 18.25 -2.98
N ASN A 245 9.29 17.01 -2.52
CA ASN A 245 9.26 16.64 -1.09
C ASN A 245 7.95 17.11 -0.38
N GLU A 246 6.86 17.19 -1.15
CA GLU A 246 5.49 17.50 -0.69
C GLU A 246 4.70 16.23 -0.33
N ALA A 247 5.14 15.08 -0.84
CA ALA A 247 4.56 13.78 -0.53
C ALA A 247 5.63 12.67 -0.49
N VAL A 248 5.30 11.54 0.12
CA VAL A 248 6.12 10.31 0.06
C VAL A 248 5.25 9.10 -0.26
N LEU A 249 5.84 8.02 -0.78
CA LEU A 249 5.13 6.75 -0.98
C LEU A 249 5.01 6.02 0.35
N TYR A 250 3.80 5.60 0.69
CA TYR A 250 3.51 4.82 1.90
C TYR A 250 2.73 3.58 1.50
N LYS A 251 3.13 2.40 1.98
CA LYS A 251 2.42 1.15 1.73
C LYS A 251 1.84 0.59 3.02
N GLU A 252 0.64 0.03 2.98
CA GLU A 252 0.07 -0.68 4.13
C GLU A 252 -0.63 -1.96 3.69
N PRO A 253 -0.81 -2.96 4.59
CA PRO A 253 -1.61 -4.13 4.26
C PRO A 253 -3.05 -3.69 3.96
N GLU A 254 -3.61 -4.11 2.82
CA GLU A 254 -4.97 -3.71 2.40
C GLU A 254 -6.05 -4.08 3.45
N LYS A 255 -5.78 -5.15 4.20
CA LYS A 255 -6.59 -5.67 5.31
C LYS A 255 -5.66 -6.10 6.45
N LEU A 256 -6.19 -6.22 7.66
CA LEU A 256 -5.46 -6.74 8.80
C LEU A 256 -4.83 -8.10 8.46
N VAL A 257 -3.51 -8.21 8.65
CA VAL A 257 -2.75 -9.45 8.50
C VAL A 257 -2.12 -9.79 9.84
N VAL A 258 -2.43 -10.96 10.37
CA VAL A 258 -1.86 -11.46 11.63
C VAL A 258 -0.93 -12.62 11.31
N SER A 259 0.31 -12.54 11.80
CA SER A 259 1.30 -13.60 11.66
C SER A 259 0.96 -14.82 12.53
N ARG A 260 1.61 -15.97 12.27
CA ARG A 260 1.48 -17.16 13.14
C ARG A 260 1.91 -16.92 14.58
N SER A 261 2.75 -15.91 14.83
CA SER A 261 3.20 -15.54 16.18
C SER A 261 2.21 -14.64 16.93
N GLY A 262 1.10 -14.25 16.29
CA GLY A 262 0.11 -13.34 16.86
C GLY A 262 0.40 -11.85 16.62
N ASP A 263 1.55 -11.50 16.03
CA ASP A 263 1.87 -10.11 15.69
C ASP A 263 1.09 -9.61 14.48
N GLU A 264 0.64 -8.35 14.52
CA GLU A 264 0.03 -7.63 13.40
C GLU A 264 1.13 -7.24 12.40
N CYS A 265 1.04 -7.74 11.18
CA CYS A 265 2.03 -7.51 10.13
C CYS A 265 1.95 -6.08 9.58
N VAL A 266 3.09 -5.60 9.09
CA VAL A 266 3.27 -4.32 8.39
C VAL A 266 3.83 -4.58 6.99
N VAL A 267 3.84 -3.56 6.13
CA VAL A 267 4.60 -3.62 4.87
C VAL A 267 6.00 -3.11 5.15
N ALA A 268 7.00 -3.95 4.91
CA ALA A 268 8.40 -3.59 5.09
C ALA A 268 9.08 -3.43 3.73
N LEU A 269 9.92 -2.40 3.61
CA LEU A 269 10.92 -2.28 2.54
C LEU A 269 12.22 -2.89 3.08
N CYS A 270 12.53 -4.10 2.65
CA CYS A 270 13.71 -4.82 3.11
C CYS A 270 14.41 -5.55 1.97
N ASP A 271 15.72 -5.75 2.14
CA ASP A 271 16.51 -6.58 1.22
C ASP A 271 16.04 -8.04 1.31
N GLN A 272 15.64 -8.57 0.15
CA GLN A 272 15.03 -9.88 0.06
C GLN A 272 15.36 -10.52 -1.28
N TRP A 273 15.72 -11.81 -1.26
CA TRP A 273 15.72 -12.62 -2.47
C TRP A 273 14.26 -12.94 -2.84
N PHE A 274 13.94 -12.81 -4.12
CA PHE A 274 12.62 -13.07 -4.65
C PHE A 274 12.69 -13.92 -5.93
N LEU A 275 11.58 -14.56 -6.24
CA LEU A 275 11.34 -15.22 -7.53
C LEU A 275 10.60 -14.23 -8.42
N ASP A 276 11.19 -13.93 -9.59
CA ASP A 276 10.63 -12.97 -10.55
C ASP A 276 9.56 -13.62 -11.43
N TYR A 277 8.39 -13.92 -10.84
CA TYR A 277 7.26 -14.46 -11.60
C TYR A 277 6.60 -13.42 -12.52
N GLY A 278 6.94 -12.14 -12.37
CA GLY A 278 6.47 -11.05 -13.22
C GLY A 278 7.14 -11.01 -14.60
N GLU A 279 8.23 -11.77 -14.82
CA GLU A 279 8.93 -11.80 -16.09
C GLU A 279 7.98 -12.25 -17.23
N PRO A 280 7.73 -11.42 -18.26
CA PRO A 280 6.75 -11.73 -19.31
C PRO A 280 7.02 -13.05 -20.04
N ASN A 281 8.29 -13.33 -20.36
CA ASN A 281 8.68 -14.56 -21.05
C ASN A 281 8.46 -15.81 -20.19
N TRP A 282 8.64 -15.71 -18.88
CA TRP A 282 8.39 -16.83 -17.97
C TRP A 282 6.90 -17.04 -17.78
N ARG A 283 6.14 -15.96 -17.57
CA ARG A 283 4.68 -16.00 -17.47
C ARG A 283 4.04 -16.65 -18.70
N THR A 284 4.43 -16.27 -19.91
CA THR A 284 3.90 -16.89 -21.15
C THR A 284 4.17 -18.40 -21.21
N LYS A 285 5.33 -18.88 -20.73
CA LYS A 285 5.61 -20.32 -20.65
C LYS A 285 4.71 -21.02 -19.64
N ALA A 286 4.42 -20.38 -18.51
CA ALA A 286 3.51 -20.91 -17.49
C ALA A 286 2.06 -20.96 -18.01
N GLU A 287 1.59 -19.91 -18.70
CA GLU A 287 0.28 -19.88 -19.36
C GLU A 287 0.16 -20.99 -20.41
N HIS A 288 1.21 -21.20 -21.22
CA HIS A 288 1.25 -22.31 -22.17
C HIS A 288 1.19 -23.67 -21.44
N ALA A 289 1.90 -23.87 -20.33
CA ALA A 289 1.82 -25.10 -19.55
C ALA A 289 0.41 -25.31 -18.96
N LEU A 290 -0.25 -24.26 -18.47
CA LEU A 290 -1.62 -24.28 -17.98
C LEU A 290 -2.61 -24.67 -19.08
N SER A 291 -2.41 -24.22 -20.33
CA SER A 291 -3.27 -24.57 -21.46
C SER A 291 -3.33 -26.09 -21.73
N GLN A 292 -2.27 -26.81 -21.38
CA GLN A 292 -2.17 -28.27 -21.57
C GLN A 292 -2.59 -29.05 -20.32
N MET A 293 -2.78 -28.37 -19.19
CA MET A 293 -3.14 -28.98 -17.92
C MET A 293 -4.64 -29.29 -17.87
N ASN A 294 -5.02 -30.45 -17.34
CA ASN A 294 -6.42 -30.73 -17.02
C ASN A 294 -6.76 -30.19 -15.62
N THR A 295 -7.57 -29.14 -15.56
CA THR A 295 -8.01 -28.49 -14.30
C THR A 295 -9.29 -29.10 -13.72
N TYR A 296 -9.92 -30.06 -14.42
CA TYR A 296 -11.18 -30.72 -14.06
C TYR A 296 -12.42 -29.80 -13.91
N SER A 297 -12.24 -28.47 -13.92
CA SER A 297 -13.32 -27.48 -14.08
C SER A 297 -12.77 -26.16 -14.65
N ASP A 298 -13.66 -25.37 -15.24
CA ASP A 298 -13.34 -24.04 -15.77
C ASP A 298 -13.10 -23.04 -14.65
N ASP A 299 -13.82 -23.14 -13.53
CA ASP A 299 -13.62 -22.27 -12.36
C ASP A 299 -12.18 -22.36 -11.82
N VAL A 300 -11.61 -23.56 -11.77
CA VAL A 300 -10.21 -23.76 -11.34
C VAL A 300 -9.24 -23.17 -12.35
N ARG A 301 -9.52 -23.31 -13.65
CA ARG A 301 -8.71 -22.70 -14.71
C ARG A 301 -8.72 -21.18 -14.61
N ASN A 302 -9.89 -20.57 -14.47
CA ASN A 302 -10.05 -19.13 -14.33
C ASN A 302 -9.28 -18.57 -13.11
N ASN A 303 -9.25 -19.31 -12.00
CA ASN A 303 -8.46 -18.93 -10.83
C ASN A 303 -6.95 -18.97 -11.10
N PHE A 304 -6.45 -19.96 -11.85
CA PHE A 304 -5.05 -19.99 -12.28
C PHE A 304 -4.71 -18.82 -13.20
N GLU A 305 -5.56 -18.54 -14.20
CA GLU A 305 -5.36 -17.44 -15.15
C GLU A 305 -5.34 -16.08 -14.43
N SER A 306 -6.30 -15.84 -13.53
CA SER A 306 -6.34 -14.64 -12.69
C SER A 306 -5.10 -14.52 -11.80
N THR A 307 -4.63 -15.63 -11.22
CA THR A 307 -3.42 -15.64 -10.40
C THR A 307 -2.17 -15.36 -11.23
N LEU A 308 -2.02 -15.96 -12.41
CA LEU A 308 -0.88 -15.71 -13.31
C LEU A 308 -0.85 -14.25 -13.80
N ASP A 309 -2.00 -13.62 -13.95
CA ASP A 309 -2.08 -12.21 -14.33
C ASP A 309 -1.66 -11.27 -13.19
N TRP A 310 -2.05 -11.60 -11.97
CA TRP A 310 -1.77 -10.83 -10.76
C TRP A 310 -0.37 -11.08 -10.17
N LEU A 311 0.23 -12.24 -10.43
CA LEU A 311 1.48 -12.66 -9.79
C LEU A 311 2.67 -11.88 -10.33
N HIS A 312 3.43 -11.29 -9.40
CA HIS A 312 4.67 -10.57 -9.67
C HIS A 312 5.81 -11.17 -8.83
N GLU A 313 6.73 -10.35 -8.32
CA GLU A 313 7.83 -10.79 -7.50
C GLU A 313 7.33 -11.48 -6.21
N HIS A 314 7.82 -12.69 -5.93
CA HIS A 314 7.52 -13.44 -4.71
C HIS A 314 8.73 -13.54 -3.80
N ALA A 315 8.64 -12.91 -2.64
CA ALA A 315 9.66 -12.93 -1.59
C ALA A 315 9.95 -14.35 -1.05
N CYS A 316 11.06 -14.95 -1.49
CA CYS A 316 11.38 -16.36 -1.25
C CYS A 316 12.41 -16.61 -0.13
N SER A 317 13.05 -15.57 0.41
CA SER A 317 14.00 -15.70 1.53
C SER A 317 13.39 -15.44 2.91
N ARG A 318 13.92 -16.04 3.97
CA ARG A 318 13.59 -15.75 5.38
C ARG A 318 14.86 -15.74 6.23
N SER A 319 14.90 -14.93 7.28
CA SER A 319 16.01 -14.88 8.25
C SER A 319 15.78 -15.77 9.48
N TYR A 320 14.57 -16.27 9.68
CA TYR A 320 14.18 -17.08 10.83
C TYR A 320 13.27 -18.24 10.43
N GLY A 321 13.42 -19.38 11.11
CA GLY A 321 12.64 -20.60 10.88
C GLY A 321 13.50 -21.82 10.58
N LEU A 322 12.84 -22.92 10.20
CA LEU A 322 13.47 -24.13 9.69
C LEU A 322 13.41 -24.13 8.16
N GLY A 323 14.38 -24.77 7.52
CA GLY A 323 14.40 -24.91 6.06
C GLY A 323 15.80 -25.08 5.51
N THR A 324 15.92 -24.95 4.19
CA THR A 324 17.20 -25.03 3.48
C THR A 324 17.81 -23.64 3.32
N LYS A 325 19.11 -23.48 3.56
CA LYS A 325 19.81 -22.20 3.34
C LYS A 325 19.98 -21.92 1.85
N ILE A 326 19.88 -20.66 1.46
CA ILE A 326 20.23 -20.22 0.11
C ILE A 326 21.73 -20.50 -0.11
N PRO A 327 22.13 -21.20 -1.19
CA PRO A 327 23.48 -21.74 -1.31
C PRO A 327 24.56 -20.67 -1.49
N TRP A 328 24.23 -19.53 -2.11
CA TRP A 328 25.14 -18.38 -2.28
C TRP A 328 25.03 -17.34 -1.16
N ASP A 329 23.97 -17.38 -0.34
CA ASP A 329 23.73 -16.43 0.73
C ASP A 329 23.14 -17.13 1.97
N LYS A 330 24.05 -17.68 2.79
CA LYS A 330 23.71 -18.55 3.92
C LYS A 330 23.08 -17.82 5.12
N GLN A 331 22.95 -16.49 5.05
CA GLN A 331 22.18 -15.70 5.99
C GLN A 331 20.68 -16.00 5.87
N TYR A 332 20.22 -16.37 4.67
CA TYR A 332 18.82 -16.60 4.40
C TYR A 332 18.49 -18.09 4.23
N LEU A 333 17.27 -18.44 4.64
CA LEU A 333 16.59 -19.70 4.37
C LEU A 333 15.59 -19.51 3.23
N VAL A 334 15.35 -20.56 2.45
CA VAL A 334 14.26 -20.61 1.48
C VAL A 334 12.94 -20.81 2.23
N GLU A 335 11.92 -20.03 1.87
CA GLU A 335 10.59 -20.13 2.48
C GLU A 335 9.78 -21.31 1.93
N SER A 336 8.82 -21.77 2.72
CA SER A 336 8.09 -23.02 2.51
C SER A 336 7.31 -23.15 1.20
N LEU A 337 6.81 -22.05 0.60
CA LEU A 337 6.10 -22.10 -0.69
C LEU A 337 7.06 -22.09 -1.88
N SER A 338 8.35 -21.84 -1.65
CA SER A 338 9.39 -21.77 -2.68
C SER A 338 10.19 -23.05 -2.78
N ASP A 339 10.43 -23.76 -1.66
CA ASP A 339 11.10 -25.07 -1.65
C ASP A 339 10.15 -26.26 -1.92
N SER A 340 8.85 -26.01 -2.07
CA SER A 340 7.81 -27.02 -2.28
C SER A 340 7.22 -27.06 -3.71
N THR A 341 7.94 -26.54 -4.70
CA THR A 341 7.42 -26.37 -6.07
C THR A 341 7.69 -27.55 -7.01
N ILE A 342 8.84 -28.24 -6.85
CA ILE A 342 9.29 -29.30 -7.77
C ILE A 342 9.69 -30.60 -7.05
N TYR A 343 9.38 -30.72 -5.75
CA TYR A 343 9.77 -31.85 -4.90
C TYR A 343 9.20 -33.20 -5.38
N MET A 344 8.15 -33.19 -6.20
CA MET A 344 7.60 -34.39 -6.84
C MET A 344 8.66 -35.11 -7.69
N SER A 345 9.58 -34.37 -8.29
CA SER A 345 10.71 -34.95 -9.04
C SER A 345 11.61 -35.76 -8.10
N PHE A 346 11.86 -35.26 -6.89
CA PHE A 346 12.67 -35.97 -5.89
C PHE A 346 12.04 -37.29 -5.45
N TYR A 347 10.70 -37.39 -5.40
CA TYR A 347 10.03 -38.66 -5.08
C TYR A 347 10.40 -39.80 -6.05
N THR A 348 10.72 -39.47 -7.31
CA THR A 348 11.09 -40.49 -8.31
C THR A 348 12.40 -41.23 -7.98
N ILE A 349 13.25 -40.66 -7.12
CA ILE A 349 14.58 -41.19 -6.81
C ILE A 349 14.87 -41.31 -5.31
N CYS A 350 13.99 -40.80 -4.44
CA CYS A 350 14.23 -40.77 -2.99
C CYS A 350 14.46 -42.17 -2.40
N HIS A 351 13.81 -43.21 -2.95
CA HIS A 351 14.00 -44.60 -2.53
C HIS A 351 15.44 -45.11 -2.79
N MET A 352 16.14 -44.59 -3.79
CA MET A 352 17.55 -44.93 -4.06
C MET A 352 18.52 -44.12 -3.21
N LEU A 353 18.16 -42.86 -2.90
CA LEU A 353 19.03 -41.94 -2.17
C LEU A 353 18.91 -42.08 -0.65
N GLN A 354 17.70 -42.18 -0.13
CA GLN A 354 17.40 -42.27 1.31
C GLN A 354 17.02 -43.69 1.74
N GLY A 355 16.39 -44.49 0.86
CA GLY A 355 16.00 -45.87 1.19
C GLY A 355 15.06 -46.01 2.39
N GLY A 356 14.27 -44.97 2.70
CA GLY A 356 13.41 -44.94 3.89
C GLY A 356 14.03 -44.29 5.13
N ILE A 357 15.27 -43.77 5.03
CA ILE A 357 15.91 -42.99 6.10
C ILE A 357 15.53 -41.52 5.93
N TRP A 358 14.50 -41.11 6.67
CA TRP A 358 13.80 -39.82 6.48
C TRP A 358 14.66 -38.59 6.74
N ASP A 359 15.64 -38.68 7.65
CA ASP A 359 16.54 -37.58 7.99
C ASP A 359 17.79 -37.53 7.08
N GLY A 360 17.95 -38.49 6.17
CA GLY A 360 19.12 -38.60 5.29
C GLY A 360 20.44 -38.85 6.02
N SER A 361 20.41 -39.34 7.26
CA SER A 361 21.59 -39.56 8.10
C SER A 361 22.55 -40.63 7.57
N LYS A 362 22.06 -41.56 6.73
CA LYS A 362 22.86 -42.59 6.05
C LYS A 362 22.54 -42.60 4.56
N ALA A 363 23.53 -43.02 3.76
CA ALA A 363 23.32 -43.24 2.34
C ALA A 363 22.32 -44.39 2.10
N GLY A 364 21.40 -44.18 1.18
CA GLY A 364 20.46 -45.20 0.72
C GLY A 364 21.12 -46.23 -0.22
N PRO A 365 20.30 -47.07 -0.87
CA PRO A 365 20.76 -48.18 -1.71
C PRO A 365 21.77 -47.83 -2.81
N ALA A 366 21.75 -46.60 -3.33
CA ALA A 366 22.70 -46.16 -4.35
C ALA A 366 24.12 -45.90 -3.80
N GLY A 367 24.31 -45.86 -2.47
CA GLY A 367 25.61 -45.58 -1.86
C GLY A 367 26.15 -44.16 -2.13
N ILE A 368 25.29 -43.24 -2.56
CA ILE A 368 25.68 -41.86 -2.89
C ILE A 368 25.54 -40.99 -1.64
N SER A 369 26.64 -40.34 -1.25
CA SER A 369 26.61 -39.38 -0.14
C SER A 369 26.11 -38.00 -0.58
N HIS A 370 25.45 -37.28 0.33
CA HIS A 370 24.77 -36.01 0.05
C HIS A 370 25.69 -34.93 -0.56
N TYR A 371 26.96 -34.87 -0.16
CA TYR A 371 27.92 -33.88 -0.69
C TYR A 371 28.26 -34.10 -2.17
N LYS A 372 27.98 -35.28 -2.74
CA LYS A 372 28.21 -35.57 -4.16
C LYS A 372 27.04 -35.20 -5.06
N LEU A 373 25.86 -34.92 -4.50
CA LEU A 373 24.61 -34.71 -5.24
C LEU A 373 24.54 -33.41 -6.06
N PRO A 374 25.03 -32.24 -5.60
CA PRO A 374 24.84 -30.98 -6.33
C PRO A 374 25.21 -31.00 -7.83
N PRO A 375 26.39 -31.53 -8.24
CA PRO A 375 26.73 -31.61 -9.66
C PRO A 375 25.95 -32.69 -10.44
N MET A 376 25.30 -33.64 -9.75
CA MET A 376 24.62 -34.77 -10.38
C MET A 376 23.18 -34.43 -10.80
N TRP A 377 22.56 -33.41 -10.22
CA TRP A 377 21.16 -33.06 -10.50
C TRP A 377 20.89 -32.72 -11.96
N ALA A 378 21.81 -31.99 -12.60
CA ALA A 378 21.71 -31.68 -14.02
C ALA A 378 21.78 -32.96 -14.86
N TYR A 379 22.58 -33.95 -14.49
CA TYR A 379 22.61 -35.23 -15.22
C TYR A 379 21.31 -36.03 -15.05
N ALA A 380 20.76 -36.04 -13.83
CA ALA A 380 19.55 -36.78 -13.51
C ALA A 380 18.29 -36.23 -14.21
N TYR A 381 18.15 -34.90 -14.29
CA TYR A 381 16.92 -34.25 -14.77
C TYR A 381 17.09 -33.44 -16.05
N ALA A 382 18.25 -32.84 -16.30
CA ALA A 382 18.46 -32.10 -17.54
C ALA A 382 18.69 -33.09 -18.67
N ASN A 383 17.73 -33.14 -19.59
CA ASN A 383 17.65 -34.09 -20.69
C ASN A 383 18.82 -33.92 -21.68
N LYS A 384 20.02 -34.43 -21.36
CA LYS A 384 21.11 -34.61 -22.33
C LYS A 384 20.88 -35.88 -23.16
N ARG A 385 19.68 -36.05 -23.74
CA ARG A 385 19.53 -36.94 -24.91
C ARG A 385 20.14 -36.27 -26.15
N LYS A 386 21.47 -36.07 -26.16
CA LYS A 386 22.20 -36.34 -27.40
C LYS A 386 22.06 -37.84 -27.61
N ARG A 387 21.09 -38.24 -28.44
CA ARG A 387 20.99 -39.60 -28.98
C ARG A 387 22.40 -40.01 -29.43
N TYR A 388 23.06 -40.89 -28.69
CA TYR A 388 24.19 -41.62 -29.21
C TYR A 388 23.66 -42.38 -30.43
N LYS A 389 23.95 -41.90 -31.64
CA LYS A 389 23.79 -42.70 -32.86
C LYS A 389 24.69 -43.91 -32.65
N ARG A 390 24.11 -45.08 -32.36
CA ARG A 390 24.83 -46.36 -32.47
C ARG A 390 25.35 -46.43 -33.90
N GLY A 391 26.66 -46.23 -34.07
CA GLY A 391 27.34 -46.44 -35.33
C GLY A 391 27.07 -47.88 -35.78
N LYS A 392 26.52 -48.04 -36.99
CA LYS A 392 26.56 -49.32 -37.69
C LYS A 392 28.03 -49.62 -37.94
N LYS A 393 28.54 -50.73 -37.38
CA LYS A 393 29.80 -51.33 -37.81
C LYS A 393 29.65 -51.72 -39.27
N GLN A 394 30.51 -51.18 -40.13
CA GLN A 394 30.80 -51.75 -41.43
C GLN A 394 32.24 -52.28 -41.30
N ILE A 395 32.36 -53.60 -41.21
CA ILE A 395 33.60 -54.32 -41.48
C ILE A 395 33.50 -54.70 -42.96
N ILE A 396 34.62 -54.53 -43.67
CA ILE A 396 34.81 -54.74 -45.11
C ILE A 396 34.16 -56.04 -45.58
#